data_AF-A0A8T4KNW1-F1
#
_entry.id   AF-A0A8T4KNW1-F1
#
_cell.length_a   1.000
_cell.length_b   1.000
_cell.length_c   1.000
_cell.angle_alpha   90.00
_cell.angle_beta   90.00
_cell.angle_gamma   90.00
#
_symmetry.space_group_name_H-M   'P 1'
#
loop_
_entity.id
_entity.type
_entity.pdbx_description
1 polymer ?
#
loop_
_entity_poly.entity_id
_entity_poly.type
_entity_poly.pdbx_seq_one_letter_code
_entity_poly.pdbx_strand_id
1 'polypeptide(L)' 'MVGLNWAYSFCDYCIGNAHEKVLMLRENLVSTYDDSKSSVEYWVCPQCGSNKKL' A
#
# COMPACT_ATOMS: atom_id res chain seq x y z
N MET A 1 12.07 16.20 -16.60
CA MET A 1 11.91 14.72 -16.62
C MET A 1 10.98 14.36 -15.48
N VAL A 2 9.67 14.23 -15.74
CA VAL A 2 8.70 13.84 -14.72
C VAL A 2 8.71 12.32 -14.69
N GLY A 3 9.41 11.74 -13.72
CA GLY A 3 9.45 10.30 -13.51
C GLY A 3 8.05 9.82 -13.15
N LEU A 4 7.36 9.23 -14.12
CA LEU A 4 6.08 8.56 -13.94
C LEU A 4 6.33 7.29 -13.11
N ASN A 5 6.42 7.41 -11.78
CA ASN A 5 6.27 6.28 -10.89
C ASN A 5 4.79 5.93 -10.82
N TRP A 6 4.34 5.07 -11.74
CA TRP A 6 3.04 4.40 -11.70
C TRP A 6 3.03 3.38 -10.56
N ALA A 7 3.24 3.83 -9.32
CA ALA A 7 3.20 2.98 -8.15
C ALA A 7 1.77 2.97 -7.62
N TYR A 8 0.85 2.32 -8.33
CA TYR A 8 -0.46 1.99 -7.79
C TYR A 8 -0.64 0.48 -7.92
N SER A 9 -0.84 -0.19 -6.78
CA SER A 9 -1.24 -1.60 -6.75
C SER A 9 -2.76 -1.68 -6.64
N PHE A 10 -3.40 -2.64 -7.31
CA PHE A 10 -4.83 -2.88 -7.12
C PHE A 10 -5.07 -3.80 -5.93
N CYS A 11 -6.18 -3.60 -5.21
CA CYS A 11 -6.56 -4.47 -4.12
C CYS A 11 -7.08 -5.81 -4.64
N ASP A 12 -6.29 -6.87 -4.44
CA ASP A 12 -6.65 -8.25 -4.80
C ASP A 12 -7.97 -8.70 -4.13
N TYR A 13 -8.23 -8.23 -2.90
CA TYR A 13 -9.45 -8.56 -2.16
C TYR A 13 -10.71 -7.91 -2.78
N CYS A 14 -10.66 -6.63 -3.14
CA CYS A 14 -11.79 -5.95 -3.78
C CYS A 14 -12.05 -6.48 -5.19
N ILE A 15 -10.99 -6.81 -5.94
CA ILE A 15 -11.10 -7.46 -7.25
C ILE A 15 -11.75 -8.83 -7.12
N GLY A 16 -11.36 -9.61 -6.11
CA GLY A 16 -11.88 -10.96 -5.90
C GLY A 16 -13.34 -11.00 -5.39
N ASN A 17 -13.75 -10.04 -4.56
CA ASN A 17 -15.07 -10.07 -3.91
C ASN A 17 -16.11 -9.16 -4.58
N ALA A 18 -15.73 -7.93 -4.92
CA ALA A 18 -16.64 -6.93 -5.50
C ALA A 18 -16.44 -6.78 -7.02
N HIS A 19 -15.42 -7.42 -7.60
CA HIS A 19 -14.97 -7.20 -8.98
C HIS A 19 -14.62 -5.74 -9.28
N GLU A 20 -14.33 -4.96 -8.23
CA GLU A 20 -13.97 -3.55 -8.33
C GLU A 20 -12.45 -3.38 -8.27
N LYS A 21 -11.92 -2.63 -9.23
CA LYS A 21 -10.50 -2.25 -9.28
C LYS A 21 -10.26 -1.07 -8.35
N VAL A 22 -10.00 -1.37 -7.08
CA VAL A 22 -9.66 -0.35 -6.07
C VAL A 22 -8.15 -0.11 -6.05
N LEU A 23 -7.73 1.13 -6.26
CA LEU A 23 -6.32 1.54 -6.16
C LEU A 23 -5.90 1.60 -4.68
N MET A 24 -4.78 0.97 -4.36
CA MET A 24 -4.18 1.02 -3.02
C MET A 24 -3.26 2.24 -2.87
N LEU A 25 -3.21 2.77 -1.66
CA LEU A 25 -2.39 3.91 -1.26
C LEU A 25 -1.08 3.42 -0.64
N ARG A 26 0.03 4.13 -0.86
CA ARG A 26 1.32 3.81 -0.24
C ARG A 26 1.39 4.45 1.14
N GLU A 27 1.51 3.64 2.17
CA GLU A 27 1.72 4.08 3.55
C GLU A 27 3.09 3.62 4.05
N ASN A 28 3.79 4.52 4.73
CA ASN A 28 5.08 4.27 5.34
C ASN A 28 4.87 4.10 6.85
N LEU A 29 4.96 2.86 7.33
CA LEU A 29 4.96 2.58 8.77
C LEU A 29 6.39 2.74 9.27
N VAL A 30 6.63 3.83 9.98
CA VAL A 30 7.90 4.11 10.64
C VAL A 30 7.82 3.52 12.04
N SER A 31 8.50 2.39 12.25
CA SER A 31 8.68 1.85 13.58
C SER A 31 9.98 2.40 14.18
N THR A 32 9.85 3.13 15.28
CA THR A 32 10.98 3.58 16.10
C THR A 32 11.06 2.68 17.34
N TYR A 33 11.80 1.58 17.22
CA TYR A 33 12.13 0.71 18.35
C TYR A 33 13.65 0.74 18.52
N ASP A 34 14.14 1.08 19.72
CA ASP A 34 15.56 1.03 20.11
C ASP A 34 16.54 1.71 19.13
N ASP A 35 16.42 3.03 18.94
CA ASP A 35 17.29 3.88 18.08
C ASP A 35 17.39 3.47 16.59
N SER A 36 16.76 2.36 16.21
CA SER A 36 16.76 1.83 14.85
C SER A 36 15.50 2.28 14.13
N LYS A 37 15.65 3.25 13.21
CA LYS A 37 14.56 3.68 12.33
C LYS A 37 14.32 2.61 11.26
N SER A 38 13.36 1.73 11.50
CA SER A 38 12.89 0.78 10.48
C SER A 38 11.65 1.35 9.80
N SER A 39 11.79 1.82 8.56
CA SER A 39 10.65 2.17 7.70
C SER A 39 10.25 0.95 6.89
N VAL A 40 9.00 0.51 7.05
CA VAL A 40 8.42 -0.51 6.18
C VAL A 40 7.30 0.11 5.37
N GLU A 41 7.35 -0.10 4.06
CA GLU A 41 6.37 0.44 3.13
C GLU A 41 5.29 -0.60 2.83
N TYR A 42 4.04 -0.15 2.85
CA TYR A 42 2.88 -0.98 2.58
C TYR A 42 1.95 -0.29 1.58
N TRP A 43 1.30 -1.09 0.74
CA TRP A 43 0.09 -0.70 0.05
C TRP A 43 -1.11 -0.94 0.97
N VAL A 44 -2.04 0.01 1.07
CA VAL A 44 -3.26 -0.09 1.88
C VAL A 44 -4.48 0.24 1.02
N CYS A 45 -5.47 -0.65 1.03
CA CYS A 45 -6.73 -0.44 0.33
C CYS A 45 -7.65 0.47 1.15
N PRO A 46 -8.07 1.63 0.62
CA PRO A 46 -8.94 2.56 1.36
C PRO A 46 -10.38 2.04 1.52
N GLN A 47 -10.78 1.02 0.74
CA GLN A 47 -12.15 0.49 0.76
C GLN A 47 -12.34 -0.61 1.80
N CYS A 48 -11.38 -1.53 1.92
CA CYS A 48 -11.50 -2.71 2.79
C CYS A 48 -10.40 -2.83 3.85
N GLY A 49 -9.40 -1.94 3.85
CA GLY A 49 -8.27 -1.96 4.79
C GLY A 49 -7.24 -3.07 4.54
N SER A 50 -7.40 -3.89 3.50
CA SER A 50 -6.39 -4.89 3.12
C SER A 50 -5.05 -4.21 2.82
N ASN A 51 -3.95 -4.80 3.30
CA ASN A 51 -2.61 -4.27 3.09
C ASN A 51 -1.68 -5.31 2.42
N LYS A 52 -0.67 -4.80 1.72
CA LYS A 52 0.33 -5.61 1.01
C LYS A 52 1.69 -4.96 1.15
N LYS A 53 2.66 -5.71 1.67
CA LYS A 53 4.04 -5.21 1.83
C LYS A 53 4.66 -4.94 0.45
N LEU A 54 5.38 -3.83 0.34
CA LEU A 54 6.22 -3.50 -0.82
C LEU A 54 7.47 -4.37 -0.90
#